data_AF-A0A1A9WAX3-F1
#
_entry.id   AF-A0A1A9WAX3-F1
#
_cell.length_a   1.000
_cell.length_b   1.000
_cell.length_c   1.000
_cell.angle_alpha   90.00
_cell.angle_beta   90.00
_cell.angle_gamma   90.00
#
_symmetry.space_group_name_H-M   'P 1'
#
loop_
_entity.id
_entity.type
_entity.pdbx_description
1 polymer ?
#
loop_
_entity_poly.entity_id
_entity_poly.type
_entity_poly.pdbx_seq_one_letter_code
_entity_poly.pdbx_strand_id
1 'polypeptide(L)'
;MLIIPFHIWFLCTIVCAEICTDNDRLNLKAISSPSSPPYCKEMKRSDIEKHFATKTPYRAIANFDDEPREYKGCQPTRIWCIIRHGTRYPSKGVIERAKNTLRSLKKHILSNSKVNLCSKHIEILKDWHFNVGTEEEKFLVAEGEDELIELAERLQNRFPRLLPINYDPSIYYFKYTATQRTFESAKSFATGLFGRHQIGQIIYPKALHKDPVLRD
;
A
#
# COMPACT_ATOMS: atom_id res chain seq x y z
N MET A 1 -35.31 -27.10 17.36
CA MET A 1 -34.05 -27.58 16.79
C MET A 1 -33.01 -26.49 16.98
N LEU A 2 -32.22 -26.58 18.05
CA LEU A 2 -31.02 -25.74 18.23
C LEU A 2 -30.02 -26.10 17.12
N ILE A 3 -29.33 -25.12 16.55
CA ILE A 3 -27.89 -25.16 16.26
C ILE A 3 -27.38 -23.70 16.17
N ILE A 4 -26.19 -23.55 16.75
CA ILE A 4 -25.47 -22.35 17.21
C ILE A 4 -24.71 -21.67 16.05
N PRO A 5 -24.56 -20.33 16.05
CA PRO A 5 -23.75 -19.63 15.05
C PRO A 5 -22.25 -19.85 15.27
N PHE A 6 -21.56 -20.29 14.22
CA PHE A 6 -20.10 -20.40 14.18
C PHE A 6 -19.46 -19.01 14.06
N HIS A 7 -18.86 -18.54 15.15
CA HIS A 7 -17.84 -17.51 15.10
C HIS A 7 -16.52 -18.13 14.64
N ILE A 8 -16.09 -17.82 13.42
CA ILE A 8 -14.74 -18.16 12.95
C ILE A 8 -13.80 -17.04 13.39
N TRP A 9 -13.14 -17.28 14.53
CA TRP A 9 -11.86 -16.64 14.85
C TRP A 9 -10.77 -17.32 14.01
N PHE A 10 -10.21 -16.61 13.03
CA PHE A 10 -8.99 -17.09 12.36
C PHE A 10 -7.79 -16.66 13.21
N LEU A 11 -7.32 -17.58 14.03
CA LEU A 11 -6.06 -17.49 14.74
C LEU A 11 -4.89 -17.76 13.80
N CYS A 12 -3.82 -17.04 14.10
CA CYS A 12 -2.53 -16.97 13.47
C CYS A 12 -1.75 -18.31 13.49
N THR A 13 -0.64 -18.30 12.72
CA THR A 13 0.55 -19.16 12.75
C THR A 13 0.60 -20.39 11.84
N ILE A 14 1.37 -20.28 10.76
CA ILE A 14 2.40 -21.29 10.45
C ILE A 14 3.74 -20.54 10.39
N VAL A 15 4.60 -20.87 11.33
CA VAL A 15 6.01 -20.50 11.41
C VAL A 15 6.78 -21.50 10.55
N CYS A 16 7.62 -21.02 9.63
CA CYS A 16 8.81 -21.76 9.21
C CYS A 16 10.01 -20.92 9.63
N ALA A 17 10.67 -21.37 10.70
CA ALA A 17 11.99 -20.90 11.11
C ALA A 17 12.98 -21.97 10.68
N GLU A 18 13.92 -21.61 9.80
CA GLU A 18 15.16 -22.35 9.61
C GLU A 18 16.21 -21.69 10.50
N ILE A 19 16.61 -22.39 11.56
CA ILE A 19 17.75 -22.02 12.40
C ILE A 19 18.90 -22.91 11.96
N CYS A 20 19.85 -22.35 11.21
CA CYS A 20 21.17 -22.94 11.06
C CYS A 20 22.08 -22.37 12.16
N THR A 21 22.42 -23.18 13.15
CA THR A 21 23.50 -22.89 14.09
C THR A 21 24.80 -23.38 13.49
N ASP A 22 25.69 -22.46 13.10
CA ASP A 22 27.08 -22.80 12.84
C ASP A 22 27.93 -22.44 14.05
N ASN A 23 28.64 -23.44 14.56
CA ASN A 23 29.35 -23.42 15.82
C ASN A 23 30.85 -23.43 15.53
N ASP A 24 31.41 -22.25 15.24
CA ASP A 24 32.86 -22.10 15.14
C ASP A 24 33.38 -21.12 16.19
N ARG A 25 34.07 -21.72 17.17
CA ARG A 25 35.01 -21.04 18.06
C ARG A 25 36.21 -20.58 17.25
N LEU A 26 36.39 -19.27 17.09
CA LEU A 26 37.71 -18.69 16.87
C LEU A 26 37.97 -17.54 17.84
N ASN A 27 38.95 -17.78 18.71
CA ASN A 27 39.65 -16.78 19.50
C ASN A 27 40.25 -15.71 18.59
N LEU A 28 39.80 -14.46 18.73
CA LEU A 28 40.51 -13.30 18.19
C LEU A 28 40.78 -12.31 19.32
N LYS A 29 42.09 -12.19 19.58
CA LYS A 29 42.71 -11.21 20.49
C LYS A 29 42.23 -9.81 20.15
N ALA A 30 41.99 -9.00 21.18
CA ALA A 30 41.79 -7.57 21.06
C ALA A 30 42.99 -6.93 20.34
N ILE A 31 42.77 -6.43 19.14
CA ILE A 31 43.66 -5.50 18.45
C ILE A 31 42.98 -4.14 18.52
N SER A 32 43.55 -3.25 19.33
CA SER A 32 43.24 -1.83 19.33
C SER A 32 43.72 -1.21 18.02
N SER A 33 42.81 -0.81 17.14
CA SER A 33 43.07 0.06 15.99
C SER A 33 41.91 1.07 15.82
N PRO A 34 42.15 2.21 15.15
CA PRO A 34 41.49 3.47 15.44
C PRO A 34 40.01 3.43 15.09
N SER A 35 39.21 4.06 15.94
CA SER A 35 37.76 4.15 15.93
C SER A 35 37.18 4.30 14.52
N SER A 36 36.77 3.17 13.93
CA SER A 36 35.76 3.18 12.87
C SER A 36 34.55 3.96 13.39
N PRO A 37 33.99 4.91 12.63
CA PRO A 37 32.80 5.64 13.06
C PRO A 37 31.71 4.65 13.47
N PRO A 38 30.95 4.93 14.54
CA PRO A 38 30.03 3.99 15.13
C PRO A 38 29.15 3.36 14.05
N TYR A 39 29.20 2.04 13.96
CA TYR A 39 28.48 1.25 12.97
C TYR A 39 27.01 1.66 12.96
N CYS A 40 26.63 2.31 11.87
CA CYS A 40 25.34 2.94 11.72
C CYS A 40 24.43 2.00 10.94
N LYS A 41 23.58 1.26 11.66
CA LYS A 41 22.65 0.30 11.05
C LYS A 41 21.55 1.06 10.30
N GLU A 42 21.68 1.18 8.98
CA GLU A 42 20.60 1.66 8.13
C GLU A 42 19.51 0.59 8.03
N MET A 43 18.25 0.98 8.25
CA MET A 43 17.10 0.12 7.97
C MET A 43 16.71 0.27 6.50
N LYS A 44 16.55 -0.86 5.79
CA LYS A 44 16.03 -0.81 4.42
C LYS A 44 14.56 -0.42 4.46
N ARG A 45 14.13 0.41 3.50
CA ARG A 45 12.72 0.81 3.37
C ARG A 45 11.78 -0.41 3.26
N SER A 46 12.19 -1.42 2.50
CA SER A 46 11.45 -2.68 2.35
C SER A 46 11.24 -3.43 3.66
N ASP A 47 12.18 -3.32 4.61
CA ASP A 47 12.02 -3.92 5.93
C ASP A 47 10.96 -3.24 6.77
N ILE A 48 10.63 -1.98 6.48
CA ILE A 48 9.63 -1.20 7.21
C ILE A 48 8.25 -1.35 6.56
N GLU A 49 8.18 -1.24 5.22
CA GLU A 49 6.91 -1.17 4.49
C GLU A 49 6.03 -2.41 4.66
N LYS A 50 6.64 -3.57 4.91
CA LYS A 50 5.93 -4.84 5.21
C LYS A 50 5.21 -4.88 6.56
N HIS A 51 5.41 -3.87 7.42
CA HIS A 51 4.85 -3.83 8.79
C HIS A 51 3.79 -2.76 9.01
N PHE A 52 3.22 -2.18 7.94
CA PHE A 52 2.17 -1.16 8.04
C PHE A 52 0.74 -1.71 7.96
N ALA A 53 0.56 -3.03 7.93
CA ALA A 53 -0.74 -3.69 7.84
C ALA A 53 -1.60 -3.11 6.71
N THR A 54 -2.80 -2.64 7.01
CA THR A 54 -3.73 -2.08 6.00
C THR A 54 -3.30 -0.74 5.38
N LYS A 55 -2.13 -0.22 5.78
CA LYS A 55 -1.47 1.00 5.28
C LYS A 55 -0.21 0.70 4.46
N THR A 56 0.17 -0.57 4.31
CA THR A 56 1.26 -0.96 3.41
C THR A 56 0.89 -0.54 1.98
N PRO A 57 1.76 0.21 1.28
CA PRO A 57 1.51 0.58 -0.11
C PRO A 57 1.49 -0.68 -0.98
N TYR A 58 0.63 -0.70 -2.00
CA TYR A 58 0.41 -1.89 -2.80
C TYR A 58 1.70 -2.32 -3.52
N ARG A 59 2.53 -1.40 -4.00
CA ARG A 59 3.83 -1.71 -4.64
C ARG A 59 4.78 -2.54 -3.76
N ALA A 60 4.64 -2.49 -2.43
CA ALA A 60 5.49 -3.26 -1.52
C ALA A 60 5.08 -4.75 -1.43
N ILE A 61 3.86 -5.10 -1.87
CA ILE A 61 3.28 -6.45 -1.79
C ILE A 61 2.67 -6.92 -3.12
N ALA A 62 2.81 -6.13 -4.18
CA ALA A 62 2.16 -6.39 -5.45
C ALA A 62 2.71 -7.68 -6.09
N ASN A 63 1.82 -8.43 -6.72
CA ASN A 63 2.23 -9.44 -7.68
C ASN A 63 2.44 -8.78 -9.04
N PHE A 64 3.70 -8.72 -9.49
CA PHE A 64 4.11 -8.11 -10.75
C PHE A 64 4.06 -9.05 -11.96
N ASP A 65 3.83 -10.35 -11.77
CA ASP A 65 3.67 -11.32 -12.87
C ASP A 65 2.40 -11.01 -13.66
N ASP A 66 2.50 -10.40 -14.83
CA ASP A 66 1.38 -10.01 -15.68
C ASP A 66 1.17 -10.94 -16.88
N GLU A 67 1.75 -12.14 -16.84
CA GLU A 67 1.64 -13.11 -17.92
C GLU A 67 0.18 -13.53 -18.15
N PRO A 68 -0.24 -13.68 -19.42
CA PRO A 68 -1.57 -14.16 -19.78
C PRO A 68 -1.91 -15.50 -19.11
N ARG A 69 -3.12 -15.61 -18.57
CA ARG A 69 -3.59 -16.86 -17.95
C ARG A 69 -4.47 -17.65 -18.91
N GLU A 70 -3.99 -18.82 -19.33
CA GLU A 70 -4.76 -19.77 -20.14
C GLU A 70 -5.02 -21.06 -19.36
N TYR A 71 -6.25 -21.55 -19.41
CA TYR A 71 -6.67 -22.80 -18.78
C TYR A 71 -7.21 -23.73 -19.85
N LYS A 72 -6.57 -24.90 -20.04
CA LYS A 72 -6.94 -25.84 -21.10
C LYS A 72 -8.40 -26.27 -20.99
N GLY A 73 -9.17 -26.08 -22.06
CA GLY A 73 -10.60 -26.42 -22.11
C GLY A 73 -11.55 -25.39 -21.49
N CYS A 74 -11.03 -24.27 -20.94
CA CYS A 74 -11.83 -23.20 -20.38
C CYS A 74 -11.73 -21.94 -21.25
N GLN A 75 -12.87 -21.32 -21.54
CA GLN A 75 -12.93 -19.99 -22.12
C GLN A 75 -13.53 -19.03 -21.09
N PRO A 76 -12.73 -18.10 -20.53
CA PRO A 76 -13.27 -17.18 -19.57
C PRO A 76 -14.21 -16.20 -20.29
N THR A 77 -15.31 -15.83 -19.63
CA THR A 77 -16.36 -15.00 -20.24
C THR A 77 -16.51 -13.63 -19.58
N ARG A 78 -16.16 -13.51 -18.29
CA ARG A 78 -16.36 -12.32 -17.46
C ARG A 78 -15.32 -12.23 -16.37
N ILE A 79 -14.99 -11.01 -15.95
CA ILE A 79 -14.20 -10.72 -14.76
C ILE A 79 -15.05 -9.87 -13.82
N TRP A 80 -15.04 -10.21 -12.54
CA TRP A 80 -15.59 -9.39 -11.47
C TRP A 80 -14.45 -8.96 -10.56
N CYS A 81 -14.29 -7.64 -10.38
CA CYS A 81 -13.23 -7.08 -9.53
C CYS A 81 -13.84 -6.30 -8.37
N ILE A 82 -13.36 -6.58 -7.16
CA ILE A 82 -13.59 -5.74 -5.98
C ILE A 82 -12.24 -5.18 -5.59
N ILE A 83 -12.05 -3.89 -5.85
CA ILE A 83 -10.76 -3.21 -5.68
C ILE A 83 -10.93 -2.16 -4.60
N ARG A 84 -10.09 -2.24 -3.56
CA ARG A 84 -10.03 -1.20 -2.53
C ARG A 84 -9.46 0.08 -3.14
N HIS A 85 -9.88 1.23 -2.62
CA HIS A 85 -9.25 2.50 -2.99
C HIS A 85 -7.71 2.44 -2.83
N GLY A 86 -6.98 3.19 -3.65
CA GLY A 86 -5.53 3.31 -3.54
C GLY A 86 -5.06 4.07 -2.30
N THR A 87 -3.75 4.24 -2.16
CA THR A 87 -3.14 5.01 -1.08
C THR A 87 -3.72 6.42 -0.96
N ARG A 88 -3.93 6.88 0.27
CA ARG A 88 -4.67 8.12 0.58
C ARG A 88 -4.08 8.85 1.79
N TYR A 89 -4.43 10.12 1.92
CA TYR A 89 -4.15 10.86 3.13
C TYR A 89 -4.87 10.27 4.36
N PRO A 90 -4.32 10.46 5.57
CA PRO A 90 -5.02 10.09 6.81
C PRO A 90 -6.27 10.96 7.03
N SER A 91 -7.09 10.60 8.01
CA SER A 91 -8.16 11.48 8.48
C SER A 91 -7.60 12.66 9.27
N LYS A 92 -8.32 13.77 9.33
CA LYS A 92 -7.99 14.99 10.06
C LYS A 92 -7.53 14.73 11.49
N GLY A 93 -8.27 13.93 12.25
CA GLY A 93 -7.89 13.58 13.63
C GLY A 93 -6.58 12.79 13.74
N VAL A 94 -6.21 12.01 12.72
CA VAL A 94 -4.91 11.31 12.65
C VAL A 94 -3.81 12.29 12.26
N ILE A 95 -4.06 13.19 11.32
CA ILE A 95 -3.10 14.22 10.89
C ILE A 95 -2.72 15.12 12.07
N GLU A 96 -3.70 15.64 12.81
CA GLU A 96 -3.43 16.52 13.96
C GLU A 96 -2.68 15.79 15.09
N ARG A 97 -3.06 14.54 15.40
CA ARG A 97 -2.31 13.73 16.36
C ARG A 97 -0.88 13.49 15.91
N ALA A 98 -0.67 13.07 14.66
CA ALA A 98 0.65 12.80 14.11
C ALA A 98 1.52 14.08 14.14
N LYS A 99 0.97 15.22 13.75
CA LYS A 99 1.64 16.52 13.80
C LYS A 99 2.18 16.84 15.19
N ASN A 100 1.34 16.70 16.21
CA ASN A 100 1.74 16.98 17.60
C ASN A 100 2.75 15.97 18.13
N THR A 101 2.47 14.67 17.96
CA THR A 101 3.35 13.59 18.44
C THR A 101 4.72 13.65 17.77
N LEU A 102 4.79 13.80 16.44
CA LEU A 102 6.06 13.77 15.71
C LEU A 102 6.91 15.02 15.98
N ARG A 103 6.28 16.20 16.16
CA ARG A 103 7.01 17.42 16.56
C ARG A 103 7.60 17.29 17.97
N SER A 104 6.81 16.78 18.92
CA SER A 104 7.29 16.50 20.27
C SER A 104 8.42 15.47 20.25
N LEU A 105 8.26 14.37 19.51
CA LEU A 105 9.28 13.33 19.36
C LEU A 105 10.58 13.87 18.76
N LYS A 106 10.52 14.68 17.70
CA LYS A 106 11.69 15.37 17.13
C LYS A 106 12.42 16.18 18.19
N LYS A 107 11.69 17.01 18.96
CA LYS A 107 12.29 17.83 20.04
C LYS A 107 12.98 16.95 21.08
N HIS A 108 12.32 15.89 21.54
CA HIS A 108 12.89 14.96 22.52
C HIS A 108 14.16 14.29 22.01
N ILE A 109 14.16 13.79 20.77
CA ILE A 109 15.32 13.16 20.15
C ILE A 109 16.49 14.15 20.07
N LEU A 110 16.27 15.36 19.56
CA LEU A 110 17.34 16.35 19.37
C LEU A 110 17.88 16.93 20.67
N SER A 111 17.08 16.97 21.74
CA SER A 111 17.52 17.45 23.06
C SER A 111 18.27 16.41 23.90
N ASN A 112 18.20 15.14 23.52
CA ASN A 112 18.72 14.05 24.34
C ASN A 112 20.07 13.55 23.82
N SER A 113 21.15 13.93 24.50
CA SER A 113 22.52 13.52 24.18
C SER A 113 22.78 12.00 24.28
N LYS A 114 21.87 11.23 24.89
CA LYS A 114 21.96 9.77 24.98
C LYS A 114 21.38 9.05 23.75
N VAL A 115 20.72 9.76 22.84
CA VAL A 115 20.18 9.14 21.62
C VAL A 115 21.33 8.79 20.68
N ASN A 116 21.52 7.49 20.46
CA ASN A 116 22.51 6.97 19.53
C ASN A 116 21.91 6.85 18.12
N LEU A 117 21.88 7.96 17.39
CA LEU A 117 21.54 8.00 15.96
C LEU A 117 22.76 8.46 15.16
N CYS A 118 22.81 8.00 13.91
CA CYS A 118 23.81 8.44 12.95
C CYS A 118 23.76 9.95 12.74
N SER A 119 24.92 10.60 12.64
CA SER A 119 24.99 12.05 12.40
C SER A 119 24.16 12.47 11.18
N LYS A 120 24.20 11.70 10.09
CA LYS A 120 23.34 11.89 8.90
C LYS A 120 21.85 11.90 9.23
N HIS A 121 21.37 10.99 10.07
CA HIS A 121 19.95 10.94 10.47
C HIS A 121 19.58 12.10 11.39
N ILE A 122 20.50 12.55 12.23
CA ILE A 122 20.30 13.75 13.06
C ILE A 122 20.14 14.99 12.17
N GLU A 123 20.99 15.19 11.16
CA GLU A 123 20.86 16.31 10.23
C GLU A 123 19.54 16.26 9.45
N ILE A 124 19.16 15.10 8.90
CA ILE A 124 17.85 14.91 8.25
C ILE A 124 16.70 15.26 9.21
N LEU A 125 16.79 14.83 10.47
CA LEU A 125 15.75 15.11 11.46
C LEU A 125 15.68 16.59 11.83
N LYS A 126 16.82 17.31 11.86
CA LYS A 126 16.86 18.77 12.08
C LYS A 126 16.12 19.52 10.98
N ASP A 127 16.27 19.10 9.73
CA ASP A 127 15.61 19.73 8.58
C ASP A 127 14.16 19.27 8.39
N TRP A 128 13.83 18.08 8.90
CA TRP A 128 12.48 17.51 8.77
C TRP A 128 11.41 18.40 9.41
N HIS A 129 10.30 18.61 8.72
CA HIS A 129 9.12 19.28 9.24
C HIS A 129 7.86 18.56 8.76
N PHE A 130 6.80 18.63 9.58
CA PHE A 130 5.51 18.05 9.23
C PHE A 130 4.79 18.92 8.21
N ASN A 131 4.57 18.39 7.00
CA ASN A 131 4.06 19.12 5.83
C ASN A 131 2.70 18.59 5.31
N VAL A 132 1.98 17.78 6.09
CA VAL A 132 0.67 17.25 5.69
C VAL A 132 -0.44 18.17 6.21
N GLY A 133 -1.22 18.75 5.30
CA GLY A 133 -2.39 19.58 5.61
C GLY A 133 -3.66 18.76 5.86
N THR A 134 -4.68 19.38 6.46
CA THR A 134 -5.96 18.71 6.73
C THR A 134 -7.01 18.86 5.63
N GLU A 135 -6.79 19.77 4.69
CA GLU A 135 -7.77 20.11 3.64
C GLU A 135 -8.08 18.92 2.73
N GLU A 136 -7.08 18.09 2.45
CA GLU A 136 -7.19 16.90 1.59
C GLU A 136 -7.34 15.61 2.42
N GLU A 137 -7.91 15.69 3.64
CA GLU A 137 -8.03 14.51 4.48
C GLU A 137 -8.78 13.37 3.78
N LYS A 138 -8.26 12.14 3.91
CA LYS A 138 -8.81 10.93 3.28
C LYS A 138 -8.85 10.96 1.74
N PHE A 139 -8.30 11.98 1.08
CA PHE A 139 -8.25 12.01 -0.38
C PHE A 139 -7.22 11.02 -0.90
N LEU A 140 -7.50 10.45 -2.07
CA LEU A 140 -6.51 9.68 -2.82
C LEU A 140 -5.28 10.57 -3.08
N VAL A 141 -4.09 9.99 -2.98
CA VAL A 141 -2.83 10.68 -3.31
C VAL A 141 -2.22 10.07 -4.57
N ALA A 142 -1.22 10.75 -5.16
CA ALA A 142 -0.55 10.31 -6.38
C ALA A 142 -0.09 8.83 -6.34
N GLU A 143 0.53 8.39 -5.24
CA GLU A 143 0.87 6.97 -5.05
C GLU A 143 -0.34 6.04 -5.26
N GLY A 144 -1.51 6.42 -4.73
CA GLY A 144 -2.73 5.64 -4.88
C GLY A 144 -3.33 5.67 -6.29
N GLU A 145 -3.05 6.72 -7.06
CA GLU A 145 -3.41 6.78 -8.48
C GLU A 145 -2.52 5.82 -9.28
N ASP A 146 -1.20 5.90 -9.08
CA ASP A 146 -0.21 5.05 -9.76
C ASP A 146 -0.45 3.57 -9.44
N GLU A 147 -0.69 3.23 -8.16
CA GLU A 147 -1.03 1.87 -7.73
C GLU A 147 -2.18 1.25 -8.54
N LEU A 148 -3.20 2.05 -8.87
CA LEU A 148 -4.40 1.59 -9.57
C LEU A 148 -4.27 1.62 -11.09
N ILE A 149 -3.51 2.57 -11.64
CA ILE A 149 -3.14 2.58 -13.05
C ILE A 149 -2.34 1.32 -13.36
N GLU A 150 -1.26 1.06 -12.62
CA GLU A 150 -0.42 -0.11 -12.85
C GLU A 150 -1.17 -1.43 -12.57
N LEU A 151 -2.09 -1.44 -11.59
CA LEU A 151 -2.93 -2.61 -11.35
C LEU A 151 -3.85 -2.91 -12.53
N ALA A 152 -4.44 -1.88 -13.14
CA ALA A 152 -5.29 -2.02 -14.31
C ALA A 152 -4.49 -2.53 -15.52
N GLU A 153 -3.32 -1.96 -15.78
CA GLU A 153 -2.42 -2.37 -16.86
C GLU A 153 -2.04 -3.85 -16.72
N ARG A 154 -1.59 -4.27 -15.53
CA ARG A 154 -1.28 -5.68 -15.26
C ARG A 154 -2.50 -6.59 -15.42
N LEU A 155 -3.69 -6.14 -14.99
CA LEU A 155 -4.90 -6.94 -15.14
C LEU A 155 -5.29 -7.11 -16.62
N GLN A 156 -5.15 -6.05 -17.41
CA GLN A 156 -5.38 -6.07 -18.85
C GLN A 156 -4.38 -6.99 -19.57
N ASN A 157 -3.10 -6.93 -19.23
CA ASN A 157 -2.06 -7.82 -19.77
C ASN A 157 -2.34 -9.31 -19.46
N ARG A 158 -2.81 -9.61 -18.25
CA ARG A 158 -3.17 -10.99 -17.85
C ARG A 158 -4.41 -11.51 -18.58
N PHE A 159 -5.36 -10.63 -18.93
CA PHE A 159 -6.67 -11.01 -19.47
C PHE A 159 -7.11 -10.15 -20.67
N PRO A 160 -6.31 -10.07 -21.74
CA PRO A 160 -6.54 -9.13 -22.83
C PRO A 160 -7.84 -9.40 -23.61
N ARG A 161 -8.29 -10.66 -23.65
CA ARG A 161 -9.57 -11.03 -24.29
C ARG A 161 -10.81 -10.54 -23.52
N LEU A 162 -10.69 -10.38 -22.20
CA LEU A 162 -11.79 -9.97 -21.33
C LEU A 162 -11.78 -8.46 -21.07
N LEU A 163 -10.61 -7.84 -21.21
CA LEU A 163 -10.39 -6.43 -20.95
C LEU A 163 -9.82 -5.75 -22.21
N PRO A 164 -10.60 -5.59 -23.29
CA PRO A 164 -10.14 -4.93 -24.49
C PRO A 164 -9.65 -3.49 -24.23
N ILE A 165 -8.71 -3.02 -25.06
CA ILE A 165 -8.07 -1.70 -24.91
C ILE A 165 -9.04 -0.54 -25.17
N ASN A 166 -10.11 -0.77 -25.94
CA ASN A 166 -11.09 0.26 -26.24
C ASN A 166 -12.27 0.14 -25.29
N TYR A 167 -12.69 1.27 -24.72
CA TYR A 167 -13.85 1.31 -23.86
C TYR A 167 -15.15 1.02 -24.62
N ASP A 168 -15.97 0.14 -24.05
CA ASP A 168 -17.34 -0.14 -24.52
C ASP A 168 -18.29 -0.18 -23.30
N PRO A 169 -19.28 0.72 -23.19
CA PRO A 169 -20.22 0.76 -22.07
C PRO A 169 -21.15 -0.46 -21.99
N SER A 170 -21.25 -1.28 -23.04
CA SER A 170 -21.98 -2.56 -23.03
C SER A 170 -21.18 -3.70 -22.39
N ILE A 171 -19.86 -3.56 -22.31
CA ILE A 171 -18.93 -4.56 -21.76
C ILE A 171 -18.49 -4.18 -20.34
N TYR A 172 -18.27 -2.89 -20.08
CA TYR A 172 -17.73 -2.39 -18.82
C TYR A 172 -18.79 -1.74 -17.93
N TYR A 173 -18.79 -2.13 -16.66
CA TYR A 173 -19.61 -1.49 -15.64
C TYR A 173 -18.76 -1.10 -14.42
N PHE A 174 -18.70 0.19 -14.12
CA PHE A 174 -18.02 0.72 -12.95
C PHE A 174 -19.01 0.99 -11.81
N LYS A 175 -18.62 0.64 -10.58
CA LYS A 175 -19.37 0.93 -9.36
C LYS A 175 -18.41 1.31 -8.24
N TYR A 176 -18.77 2.34 -7.49
CA TYR A 176 -17.92 2.90 -6.44
C TYR A 176 -18.77 3.52 -5.34
N THR A 177 -18.22 3.60 -4.12
CA THR A 177 -18.90 4.30 -3.02
C THR A 177 -18.84 5.80 -3.21
N ALA A 178 -19.79 6.55 -2.64
CA ALA A 178 -19.84 8.02 -2.72
C ALA A 178 -18.75 8.71 -1.86
N THR A 179 -17.47 8.47 -2.16
CA THR A 179 -16.32 9.18 -1.59
C THR A 179 -15.31 9.53 -2.67
N GLN A 180 -14.62 10.67 -2.50
CA GLN A 180 -13.58 11.14 -3.43
C GLN A 180 -12.57 10.02 -3.72
N ARG A 181 -12.00 9.40 -2.69
CA ARG A 181 -10.95 8.39 -2.87
C ARG A 181 -11.37 7.21 -3.72
N THR A 182 -12.62 6.74 -3.63
CA THR A 182 -13.10 5.59 -4.41
C THR A 182 -13.49 6.00 -5.83
N PHE A 183 -13.95 7.23 -6.02
CA PHE A 183 -14.25 7.75 -7.35
C PHE A 183 -12.97 8.01 -8.14
N GLU A 184 -12.00 8.71 -7.54
CA GLU A 184 -10.70 8.92 -8.19
C GLU A 184 -9.96 7.60 -8.40
N SER A 185 -10.09 6.64 -7.48
CA SER A 185 -9.56 5.28 -7.68
C SER A 185 -10.15 4.60 -8.92
N ALA A 186 -11.47 4.72 -9.13
CA ALA A 186 -12.13 4.17 -10.31
C ALA A 186 -11.62 4.83 -11.60
N LYS A 187 -11.39 6.15 -11.58
CA LYS A 187 -10.79 6.88 -12.70
C LYS A 187 -9.34 6.49 -12.98
N SER A 188 -8.51 6.32 -11.95
CA SER A 188 -7.12 5.87 -12.11
C SER A 188 -7.07 4.46 -12.69
N PHE A 189 -7.90 3.55 -12.18
CA PHE A 189 -7.99 2.20 -12.73
C PHE A 189 -8.46 2.21 -14.21
N ALA A 190 -9.49 2.99 -14.51
CA ALA A 190 -9.93 3.18 -15.88
C ALA A 190 -8.85 3.82 -16.79
N THR A 191 -8.04 4.73 -16.23
CA THR A 191 -6.90 5.33 -16.93
C THR A 191 -5.86 4.28 -17.32
N GLY A 192 -5.56 3.31 -16.45
CA GLY A 192 -4.68 2.21 -16.79
C GLY A 192 -5.26 1.25 -17.84
N LEU A 193 -6.58 1.03 -17.85
CA LEU A 193 -7.22 0.16 -18.86
C LEU A 193 -7.28 0.78 -20.26
N PHE A 194 -7.55 2.08 -20.36
CA PHE A 194 -7.92 2.70 -21.64
C PHE A 194 -7.01 3.87 -22.05
N GLY A 195 -6.05 4.24 -21.19
CA GLY A 195 -5.21 5.41 -21.35
C GLY A 195 -5.93 6.73 -21.06
N ARG A 196 -5.13 7.78 -20.78
CA ARG A 196 -5.62 9.12 -20.38
C ARG A 196 -6.50 9.81 -21.42
N HIS A 197 -6.39 9.44 -22.70
CA HIS A 197 -7.13 10.07 -23.80
C HIS A 197 -8.58 9.58 -23.92
N GLN A 198 -8.91 8.39 -23.38
CA GLN A 198 -10.27 7.83 -23.46
C GLN A 198 -11.11 8.08 -22.21
N ILE A 199 -10.52 8.58 -21.12
CA ILE A 199 -11.20 8.71 -19.81
C ILE A 199 -12.48 9.56 -19.85
N GLY A 200 -12.56 10.53 -20.76
CA GLY A 200 -13.74 11.39 -20.93
C GLY A 200 -14.96 10.67 -21.50
N GLN A 201 -14.78 9.51 -22.12
CA GLN A 201 -15.86 8.71 -22.70
C GLN A 201 -16.45 7.70 -21.71
N ILE A 202 -15.80 7.51 -20.56
CA ILE A 202 -16.15 6.47 -19.60
C ILE A 202 -17.37 6.89 -18.79
N ILE A 203 -18.37 6.01 -18.78
CA ILE A 203 -19.60 6.22 -18.03
C ILE A 203 -19.39 5.73 -16.59
N TYR A 204 -19.47 6.68 -15.65
CA TYR A 204 -19.49 6.41 -14.22
C TYR A 204 -20.91 6.58 -13.69
N PRO A 205 -21.62 5.49 -13.34
CA PRO A 205 -22.92 5.57 -12.70
C PRO A 205 -22.87 6.38 -11.40
N LYS A 206 -23.93 7.12 -11.10
CA LYS A 206 -24.04 7.86 -9.83
C LYS A 206 -23.89 6.89 -8.65
N ALA A 207 -22.93 7.15 -7.79
CA ALA A 207 -22.71 6.36 -6.59
C ALA A 207 -23.92 6.39 -5.65
N LEU A 208 -24.21 5.25 -5.03
CA LEU A 208 -25.23 5.13 -4.00
C LEU A 208 -24.67 5.64 -2.65
N HIS A 209 -25.48 6.36 -1.90
CA HIS A 209 -25.08 6.86 -0.57
C HIS A 209 -24.97 5.72 0.46
N LYS A 210 -25.88 4.75 0.39
CA LYS A 210 -25.87 3.48 1.15
C LYS A 210 -25.89 2.36 0.13
N ASP A 211 -24.71 1.95 -0.31
CA ASP A 211 -24.57 0.93 -1.34
C ASP A 211 -24.65 -0.45 -0.69
N PRO A 212 -25.68 -1.28 -0.97
CA PRO A 212 -25.92 -2.57 -0.29
C PRO A 212 -24.97 -3.69 -0.75
N VAL A 213 -23.94 -3.34 -1.52
CA VAL A 213 -22.90 -4.28 -1.96
C VAL A 213 -21.53 -3.79 -1.50
N LEU A 214 -21.29 -2.48 -1.61
CA LEU A 214 -20.00 -1.88 -1.26
C LEU A 214 -19.94 -1.31 0.17
N ARG A 215 -21.07 -1.16 0.86
CA ARG A 215 -21.21 -0.65 2.23
C ARG A 215 -22.46 -1.22 2.91
N ASP A 216 -22.36 -2.47 3.34
CA ASP A 216 -23.29 -3.07 4.30
C ASP A 216 -22.96 -2.68 5.76
#